data_AF-A0A1G0H5H5-F1
#
_entry.id   AF-A0A1G0H5H5-F1
#
_cell.length_a   1.000
_cell.length_b   1.000
_cell.length_c   1.000
_cell.angle_alpha   90.00
_cell.angle_beta   90.00
_cell.angle_gamma   90.00
#
_symmetry.space_group_name_H-M   'P 1'
#
loop_
_entity.id
_entity.type
_entity.pdbx_description
1 polymer ?
#
loop_
_entity_poly.entity_id
_entity_poly.type
_entity_poly.pdbx_seq_one_letter_code
_entity_poly.pdbx_strand_id
1 'polypeptide(L)'
;MKQNPNGGIPTNMGLDHVGIVVPNAQEAADFLMEVFDAEFDWEVKREPHPTAGERGWSTIFGVHYEAYMPHVIMLKCGEYPLTQYVEIFEWKSPDHQQLNGDNGWHKFSDIGNSYISFTVQDIDSVVAHIKKHVIPRWKGTRFIQDPPMQFPLRGEICTSTFLVSPWGMWIELTCWSKSKERGTVIKAQQKKEKNKYIGQHIYHLPTPSFLVDLDVVDHNIRLMTSRIVESGIEWRIPSKAHKCPELAKYIIAQGNANGVVLLTLHEAENFAKQGINNIYLANQVGEEEFESLSLLAKQVKCLRVAIDDSVYLQNLAQAVERWEIITPIEVLIELNVNHDRCGVSTIEEAINLARLAKQIEMNTGSIIFAGITGYEGHTPIMPPIEKSQETKKSHDLLAKAKSSIESAGIKVNVVSGGGSCNYMDCLDAGILTEIQAGGGALCDLLYYHKANLKDYGHKMGALILTQIISVPSDQSRAIGNAGFKAVGWHPFGGLPAPRDDKELRVIGLSAEHTKFEKIDKSAVNLARGDKIVLIPGYTDAMGFLHKEIYGIRNDHVEHVWKTVD
;
A
#
# COMPACT_ATOMS: atom_id res chain seq x y z
N MET A 1 19.42 1.02 20.62
CA MET A 1 19.41 2.18 19.69
C MET A 1 20.84 2.68 19.56
N LYS A 2 21.37 2.82 18.34
CA LYS A 2 22.70 3.45 18.15
C LYS A 2 22.59 4.92 18.60
N GLN A 3 23.39 5.33 19.58
CA GLN A 3 23.49 6.75 19.94
C GLN A 3 23.89 7.55 18.70
N ASN A 4 23.16 8.63 18.44
CA ASN A 4 23.48 9.56 17.36
C ASN A 4 24.80 10.25 17.72
N PRO A 5 25.90 10.03 16.97
CA PRO A 5 27.23 10.52 17.34
C PRO A 5 27.32 12.06 17.41
N ASN A 6 26.31 12.76 16.88
CA ASN A 6 26.25 14.22 16.85
C ASN A 6 25.32 14.85 17.91
N GLY A 7 24.77 14.05 18.85
CA GLY A 7 23.90 14.57 19.91
C GLY A 7 22.54 15.11 19.45
N GLY A 8 22.16 14.89 18.19
CA GLY A 8 20.85 15.26 17.66
C GLY A 8 19.74 14.36 18.20
N ILE A 9 18.49 14.84 18.10
CA ILE A 9 17.28 14.13 18.56
C ILE A 9 17.28 12.69 18.00
N PRO A 10 17.25 11.65 18.86
CA PRO A 10 17.15 10.26 18.41
C PRO A 10 15.91 10.06 17.53
N THR A 11 16.00 9.22 16.51
CA THR A 11 14.88 8.87 15.60
C THR A 11 14.26 10.01 14.79
N ASN A 12 14.88 11.19 14.74
CA ASN A 12 14.39 12.30 13.91
C ASN A 12 14.32 11.92 12.41
N MET A 13 13.13 11.98 11.83
CA MET A 13 12.87 11.65 10.43
C MET A 13 12.87 12.89 9.51
N GLY A 14 12.76 14.10 10.05
CA GLY A 14 12.68 15.35 9.27
C GLY A 14 11.66 16.34 9.81
N LEU A 15 11.43 17.42 9.06
CA LEU A 15 10.34 18.36 9.27
C LEU A 15 9.06 17.78 8.67
N ASP A 16 7.99 17.73 9.46
CA ASP A 16 6.67 17.22 9.04
C ASP A 16 5.85 18.31 8.34
N HIS A 17 5.62 19.43 9.02
CA HIS A 17 4.83 20.56 8.53
C HIS A 17 5.31 21.90 9.10
N VAL A 18 4.75 23.00 8.60
CA VAL A 18 4.88 24.36 9.14
C VAL A 18 3.51 24.86 9.58
N GLY A 19 3.38 25.18 10.87
CA GLY A 19 2.16 25.76 11.43
C GLY A 19 2.12 27.28 11.25
N ILE A 20 1.02 27.83 10.72
CA ILE A 20 0.78 29.28 10.60
C ILE A 20 -0.54 29.68 11.27
N VAL A 21 -0.57 30.85 11.91
CA VAL A 21 -1.78 31.42 12.49
C VAL A 21 -2.35 32.48 11.55
N VAL A 22 -3.65 32.40 11.27
CA VAL A 22 -4.35 33.27 10.33
C VAL A 22 -5.67 33.79 10.94
N PRO A 23 -6.19 34.94 10.49
CA PRO A 23 -7.45 35.48 10.99
C PRO A 23 -8.69 34.68 10.56
N ASN A 24 -8.60 34.00 9.42
CA ASN A 24 -9.63 33.13 8.84
C ASN A 24 -8.96 31.95 8.14
N ALA A 25 -9.18 30.72 8.63
CA ALA A 25 -8.51 29.54 8.08
C ALA A 25 -8.98 29.19 6.67
N GLN A 26 -10.28 29.30 6.40
CA GLN A 26 -10.85 28.98 5.09
C GLN A 26 -10.35 29.94 4.01
N GLU A 27 -10.33 31.24 4.28
CA GLU A 27 -9.82 32.25 3.33
C GLU A 27 -8.34 32.02 3.02
N ALA A 28 -7.54 31.69 4.05
CA ALA A 28 -6.13 31.37 3.86
C ALA A 28 -5.94 30.09 3.04
N ALA A 29 -6.76 29.07 3.28
CA ALA A 29 -6.71 27.84 2.52
C ALA A 29 -7.10 28.05 1.05
N ASP A 30 -8.21 28.75 0.79
CA ASP A 30 -8.66 29.05 -0.56
C ASP A 30 -7.59 29.84 -1.34
N PHE A 31 -6.93 30.81 -0.69
CA PHE A 31 -5.83 31.55 -1.29
C PHE A 31 -4.64 30.63 -1.63
N LEU A 32 -4.23 29.75 -0.71
CA LEU A 32 -3.09 28.85 -0.94
C LEU A 32 -3.39 27.80 -2.01
N MET A 33 -4.59 27.24 -2.02
CA MET A 33 -5.04 26.28 -3.04
C MET A 33 -5.11 26.96 -4.42
N GLU A 34 -5.68 28.17 -4.51
CA GLU A 34 -5.82 28.85 -5.80
C GLU A 34 -4.50 29.41 -6.34
N VAL A 35 -3.69 30.04 -5.50
CA VAL A 35 -2.51 30.80 -5.95
C VAL A 35 -1.27 29.92 -6.06
N PHE A 36 -1.16 28.90 -5.21
CA PHE A 36 0.02 28.05 -5.10
C PHE A 36 -0.26 26.57 -5.41
N ASP A 37 -1.46 26.25 -5.91
CA ASP A 37 -1.85 24.89 -6.29
C ASP A 37 -1.70 23.90 -5.12
N ALA A 38 -1.99 24.36 -3.91
CA ALA A 38 -2.02 23.50 -2.73
C ALA A 38 -3.27 22.61 -2.75
N GLU A 39 -3.14 21.42 -2.16
CA GLU A 39 -4.23 20.43 -2.06
C GLU A 39 -4.73 20.34 -0.62
N PHE A 40 -6.04 20.21 -0.46
CA PHE A 40 -6.66 19.93 0.84
C PHE A 40 -6.30 18.52 1.33
N ASP A 41 -5.94 18.41 2.62
CA ASP A 41 -5.71 17.12 3.28
C ASP A 41 -6.82 16.82 4.31
N TRP A 42 -6.88 17.59 5.40
CA TRP A 42 -7.91 17.44 6.43
C TRP A 42 -8.25 18.78 7.12
N GLU A 43 -9.40 18.84 7.80
CA GLU A 43 -9.77 19.99 8.65
C GLU A 43 -10.40 19.56 9.97
N VAL A 44 -10.33 20.46 10.96
CA VAL A 44 -11.06 20.36 12.22
C VAL A 44 -11.77 21.69 12.49
N LYS A 45 -13.09 21.63 12.67
CA LYS A 45 -13.93 22.77 13.10
C LYS A 45 -14.37 22.58 14.54
N ARG A 46 -14.37 23.67 15.33
CA ARG A 46 -14.68 23.66 16.76
C ARG A 46 -15.64 24.79 17.11
N GLU A 47 -16.56 24.47 18.01
CA GLU A 47 -17.40 25.48 18.67
C GLU A 47 -16.57 26.32 19.67
N PRO A 48 -16.99 27.54 20.02
CA PRO A 48 -16.27 28.43 20.95
C PRO A 48 -16.05 27.82 22.34
N HIS A 49 -16.86 26.85 22.73
CA HIS A 49 -16.72 26.10 23.97
C HIS A 49 -16.47 24.60 23.74
N PRO A 50 -15.68 23.95 24.61
CA PRO A 50 -14.91 24.55 25.69
C PRO A 50 -13.77 25.46 25.17
N THR A 51 -13.54 26.58 25.86
CA THR A 51 -12.44 27.53 25.66
C THR A 51 -11.08 26.89 25.95
N ALA A 52 -9.99 27.56 25.62
CA ALA A 52 -8.63 27.10 25.90
C ALA A 52 -8.42 26.82 27.39
N GLY A 53 -8.97 27.66 28.27
CA GLY A 53 -8.92 27.48 29.70
C GLY A 53 -9.64 26.22 30.18
N GLU A 54 -10.86 26.01 29.69
CA GLU A 54 -11.67 24.82 30.00
C GLU A 54 -11.02 23.53 29.47
N ARG A 55 -10.24 23.61 28.37
CA ARG A 55 -9.44 22.52 27.81
C ARG A 55 -8.07 22.33 28.48
N GLY A 56 -7.67 23.22 29.39
CA GLY A 56 -6.33 23.26 29.98
C GLY A 56 -5.22 23.78 29.04
N TRP A 57 -5.58 24.22 27.83
CA TRP A 57 -4.68 24.75 26.81
C TRP A 57 -4.02 26.07 27.21
N SER A 58 -4.66 26.88 28.05
CA SER A 58 -4.02 28.09 28.57
C SER A 58 -2.74 27.78 29.34
N THR A 59 -2.70 26.64 30.05
CA THR A 59 -1.52 26.17 30.78
C THR A 59 -0.52 25.50 29.86
N ILE A 60 -0.98 24.72 28.88
CA ILE A 60 -0.11 23.93 27.99
C ILE A 60 0.57 24.81 26.93
N PHE A 61 -0.20 25.70 26.28
CA PHE A 61 0.28 26.52 25.17
C PHE A 61 0.57 27.97 25.57
N GLY A 62 0.23 28.38 26.80
CA GLY A 62 0.44 29.75 27.26
C GLY A 62 -0.49 30.78 26.60
N VAL A 63 -1.67 30.36 26.13
CA VAL A 63 -2.68 31.24 25.51
C VAL A 63 -3.68 31.78 26.55
N HIS A 64 -4.40 32.86 26.23
CA HIS A 64 -5.43 33.40 27.12
C HIS A 64 -6.48 32.35 27.49
N TYR A 65 -7.00 32.43 28.72
CA TYR A 65 -8.00 31.48 29.23
C TYR A 65 -9.25 31.39 28.33
N GLU A 66 -9.73 32.54 27.85
CA GLU A 66 -10.91 32.61 26.95
C GLU A 66 -10.56 32.44 25.47
N ALA A 67 -9.31 32.14 25.11
CA ALA A 67 -8.96 31.89 23.72
C ALA A 67 -9.69 30.65 23.19
N TYR A 68 -10.01 30.63 21.90
CA TYR A 68 -10.53 29.43 21.25
C TYR A 68 -10.04 29.33 19.80
N MET A 69 -9.92 28.09 19.32
CA MET A 69 -9.37 27.75 18.00
C MET A 69 -10.46 27.15 17.12
N PRO A 70 -11.27 27.97 16.42
CA PRO A 70 -12.44 27.49 15.68
C PRO A 70 -12.11 26.57 14.52
N HIS A 71 -10.94 26.73 13.89
CA HIS A 71 -10.69 26.05 12.62
C HIS A 71 -9.21 25.74 12.45
N VAL A 72 -8.93 24.51 12.09
CA VAL A 72 -7.60 24.04 11.67
C VAL A 72 -7.73 23.37 10.32
N ILE A 73 -6.86 23.70 9.37
CA ILE A 73 -6.82 23.09 8.03
C ILE A 73 -5.40 22.66 7.72
N MET A 74 -5.23 21.44 7.24
CA MET A 74 -3.96 20.95 6.72
C MET A 74 -3.98 20.95 5.20
N LEU A 75 -2.95 21.55 4.59
CA LEU A 75 -2.77 21.56 3.14
C LEU A 75 -1.43 20.94 2.73
N LYS A 76 -1.45 20.18 1.64
CA LYS A 76 -0.27 19.65 0.96
C LYS A 76 0.16 20.62 -0.16
N CYS A 77 1.39 21.13 -0.09
CA CYS A 77 1.90 22.13 -1.03
C CYS A 77 2.76 21.51 -2.16
N GLY A 78 2.13 20.88 -3.16
CA GLY A 78 2.76 20.32 -4.36
C GLY A 78 2.97 18.79 -4.37
N GLU A 79 3.41 18.25 -5.50
CA GLU A 79 3.39 16.79 -5.80
C GLU A 79 4.65 16.00 -5.42
N TYR A 80 5.69 16.64 -4.89
CA TYR A 80 6.98 15.98 -4.65
C TYR A 80 7.03 15.23 -3.31
N PRO A 81 7.82 14.15 -3.19
CA PRO A 81 7.91 13.34 -1.96
C PRO A 81 8.48 14.08 -0.73
N LEU A 82 8.92 15.33 -0.90
CA LEU A 82 9.40 16.23 0.15
C LEU A 82 8.48 17.44 0.34
N THR A 83 7.28 17.42 -0.26
CA THR A 83 6.27 18.46 -0.07
C THR A 83 6.03 18.66 1.42
N GLN A 84 6.20 19.90 1.84
CA GLN A 84 5.96 20.32 3.21
C GLN A 84 4.48 20.65 3.34
N TYR A 85 3.86 20.15 4.40
CA TYR A 85 2.50 20.51 4.74
C TYR A 85 2.47 21.88 5.42
N VAL A 86 1.39 22.62 5.20
CA VAL A 86 1.09 23.84 5.94
C VAL A 86 -0.14 23.55 6.80
N GLU A 87 0.03 23.63 8.12
CA GLU A 87 -1.07 23.53 9.08
C GLU A 87 -1.53 24.94 9.45
N ILE A 88 -2.77 25.25 9.09
CA ILE A 88 -3.37 26.58 9.20
C ILE A 88 -4.24 26.61 10.45
N PHE A 89 -3.95 27.53 11.36
CA PHE A 89 -4.67 27.72 12.61
C PHE A 89 -5.43 29.04 12.61
N GLU A 90 -6.76 29.00 12.75
CA GLU A 90 -7.54 30.17 13.12
C GLU A 90 -7.70 30.23 14.63
N TRP A 91 -7.32 31.36 15.23
CA TRP A 91 -7.48 31.63 16.66
C TRP A 91 -8.29 32.90 16.91
N LYS A 92 -9.15 32.85 17.93
CA LYS A 92 -9.76 34.02 18.55
C LYS A 92 -9.25 34.11 19.98
N SER A 93 -8.65 35.25 20.34
CA SER A 93 -8.17 35.49 21.71
C SER A 93 -8.43 36.95 22.10
N PRO A 94 -8.86 37.24 23.33
CA PRO A 94 -9.02 38.61 23.80
C PRO A 94 -7.73 39.44 23.79
N ASP A 95 -6.58 38.79 23.98
CA ASP A 95 -5.25 39.41 24.01
C ASP A 95 -4.49 39.22 22.70
N HIS A 96 -5.17 38.87 21.61
CA HIS A 96 -4.55 38.73 20.29
C HIS A 96 -3.92 40.07 19.90
N GLN A 97 -2.59 40.10 19.78
CA GLN A 97 -1.88 41.31 19.38
C GLN A 97 -2.15 41.61 17.90
N GLN A 98 -2.65 42.81 17.61
CA GLN A 98 -2.62 43.39 16.27
C GLN A 98 -1.31 44.17 16.12
N LEU A 99 -0.53 43.84 15.09
CA LEU A 99 0.86 44.29 14.97
C LEU A 99 0.96 45.64 14.26
N ASN A 100 1.90 46.48 14.72
CA ASN A 100 2.02 47.90 14.38
C ASN A 100 2.84 48.22 13.11
N GLY A 101 3.00 47.27 12.16
CA GLY A 101 3.63 47.60 10.87
C GLY A 101 2.74 48.49 10.01
N ASP A 102 3.31 49.16 9.00
CA ASP A 102 2.51 49.93 8.04
C ASP A 102 1.49 48.98 7.38
N ASN A 103 0.20 49.17 7.69
CA ASN A 103 -0.96 48.37 7.29
C ASN A 103 -1.19 47.02 8.02
N GLY A 104 -0.63 46.80 9.22
CA GLY A 104 -1.10 45.74 10.13
C GLY A 104 -0.40 44.37 10.06
N TRP A 105 0.88 44.31 9.67
CA TRP A 105 1.68 43.08 9.61
C TRP A 105 3.06 43.23 10.27
N HIS A 106 3.76 42.10 10.52
CA HIS A 106 5.15 42.08 11.00
C HIS A 106 6.12 42.74 10.01
N LYS A 107 7.10 43.49 10.52
CA LYS A 107 8.27 43.89 9.73
C LYS A 107 9.21 42.70 9.57
N PHE A 108 9.95 42.65 8.46
CA PHE A 108 10.91 41.57 8.21
C PHE A 108 11.97 41.43 9.32
N SER A 109 12.30 42.54 10.01
CA SER A 109 13.27 42.58 11.10
C SER A 109 12.69 42.24 12.48
N ASP A 110 11.38 42.01 12.60
CA ASP A 110 10.75 41.73 13.89
C ASP A 110 11.14 40.33 14.38
N ILE A 111 11.51 40.23 15.66
CA ILE A 111 11.88 38.95 16.28
C ILE A 111 10.67 38.02 16.24
N GLY A 112 10.86 36.81 15.69
CA GLY A 112 9.79 35.81 15.55
C GLY A 112 8.99 35.90 14.26
N ASN A 113 9.25 36.89 13.39
CA ASN A 113 8.63 36.93 12.07
C ASN A 113 8.99 35.66 11.27
N SER A 114 7.97 35.04 10.68
CA SER A 114 8.10 33.81 9.90
C SER A 114 7.45 34.01 8.53
N TYR A 115 8.06 33.44 7.50
CA TYR A 115 7.50 33.41 6.13
C TYR A 115 7.67 32.01 5.56
N ILE A 116 6.82 31.67 4.59
CA ILE A 116 6.94 30.45 3.80
C ILE A 116 7.48 30.79 2.42
N SER A 117 8.22 29.87 1.81
CA SER A 117 8.85 30.09 0.50
C SER A 117 8.41 29.02 -0.49
N PHE A 118 8.03 29.44 -1.70
CA PHE A 118 7.78 28.56 -2.83
C PHE A 118 8.87 28.73 -3.88
N THR A 119 9.36 27.61 -4.41
CA THR A 119 10.29 27.62 -5.54
C THR A 119 9.51 27.49 -6.84
N VAL A 120 9.70 28.42 -7.77
CA VAL A 120 9.07 28.44 -9.08
C VAL A 120 10.10 28.30 -10.19
N GLN A 121 9.68 27.74 -11.33
CA GLN A 121 10.57 27.53 -12.47
C GLN A 121 10.78 28.80 -13.31
N ASP A 122 9.77 29.66 -13.37
CA ASP A 122 9.77 30.87 -14.19
C ASP A 122 9.16 32.03 -13.42
N ILE A 123 10.01 32.74 -12.67
CA ILE A 123 9.58 33.81 -11.77
C ILE A 123 8.96 35.00 -12.53
N ASP A 124 9.40 35.29 -13.75
CA ASP A 124 8.85 36.38 -14.56
C ASP A 124 7.41 36.08 -14.98
N SER A 125 7.15 34.86 -15.45
CA SER A 125 5.80 34.40 -15.81
C SER A 125 4.87 34.38 -14.59
N VAL A 126 5.37 33.92 -13.45
CA VAL A 126 4.61 33.89 -12.19
C VAL A 126 4.28 35.29 -11.71
N VAL A 127 5.26 36.23 -11.72
CA VAL A 127 5.02 37.63 -11.35
C VAL A 127 3.99 38.28 -12.27
N ALA A 128 4.07 38.04 -13.58
CA ALA A 128 3.09 38.55 -14.54
C ALA A 128 1.69 37.97 -14.28
N HIS A 129 1.59 36.67 -13.99
CA HIS A 129 0.33 36.02 -13.63
C HIS A 129 -0.27 36.62 -12.36
N ILE A 130 0.52 36.74 -11.28
CA ILE A 130 0.07 37.29 -10.00
C ILE A 130 -0.45 38.72 -10.18
N LYS A 131 0.28 39.58 -10.91
CA LYS A 131 -0.14 40.96 -11.19
C LYS A 131 -1.48 41.03 -11.94
N LYS A 132 -1.67 40.14 -12.92
CA LYS A 132 -2.84 40.18 -13.80
C LYS A 132 -4.08 39.49 -13.20
N HIS A 133 -3.90 38.42 -12.45
CA HIS A 133 -4.98 37.52 -12.06
C HIS A 133 -5.19 37.42 -10.55
N VAL A 134 -4.13 37.47 -9.75
CA VAL A 134 -4.22 37.25 -8.30
C VAL A 134 -4.49 38.57 -7.56
N ILE A 135 -3.67 39.59 -7.78
CA ILE A 135 -3.80 40.90 -7.08
C ILE A 135 -5.18 41.54 -7.25
N PRO A 136 -5.82 41.53 -8.44
CA PRO A 136 -7.16 42.09 -8.60
C PRO A 136 -8.25 41.34 -7.82
N ARG A 137 -8.05 40.04 -7.54
CA ARG A 137 -9.02 39.17 -6.89
C ARG A 137 -8.85 39.12 -5.37
N TRP A 138 -7.61 39.12 -4.90
CA TRP A 138 -7.26 38.94 -3.50
C TRP A 138 -6.82 40.26 -2.87
N LYS A 139 -7.73 40.89 -2.13
CA LYS A 139 -7.50 42.21 -1.52
C LYS A 139 -6.38 42.13 -0.49
N GLY A 140 -5.45 43.09 -0.55
CA GLY A 140 -4.28 43.14 0.33
C GLY A 140 -3.05 42.42 -0.24
N THR A 141 -3.23 41.56 -1.24
CA THR A 141 -2.13 40.90 -1.92
C THR A 141 -1.34 41.88 -2.79
N ARG A 142 -0.01 41.92 -2.60
CA ARG A 142 0.89 42.83 -3.31
C ARG A 142 2.34 42.36 -3.23
N PHE A 143 3.17 42.80 -4.16
CA PHE A 143 4.62 42.63 -4.03
C PHE A 143 5.21 43.65 -3.06
N ILE A 144 6.21 43.23 -2.29
CA ILE A 144 7.09 44.12 -1.50
C ILE A 144 8.34 44.49 -2.31
N GLN A 145 8.81 43.57 -3.15
CA GLN A 145 10.03 43.72 -3.94
C GLN A 145 9.72 43.48 -5.43
N ASP A 146 9.65 44.54 -6.22
CA ASP A 146 9.36 44.48 -7.66
C ASP A 146 10.22 45.52 -8.39
N PRO A 147 11.11 45.13 -9.33
CA PRO A 147 11.30 43.77 -9.86
C PRO A 147 11.97 42.80 -8.86
N PRO A 148 11.91 41.47 -9.12
CA PRO A 148 12.64 40.46 -8.34
C PRO A 148 14.15 40.77 -8.26
N MET A 149 14.74 40.51 -7.09
CA MET A 149 16.17 40.70 -6.85
C MET A 149 16.96 39.46 -7.26
N GLN A 150 18.14 39.67 -7.86
CA GLN A 150 19.07 38.60 -8.20
C GLN A 150 20.31 38.67 -7.32
N PHE A 151 20.73 37.54 -6.76
CA PHE A 151 21.97 37.46 -6.00
C PHE A 151 22.67 36.11 -6.18
N PRO A 152 24.02 36.10 -6.22
CA PRO A 152 24.79 34.87 -6.32
C PRO A 152 24.77 34.13 -4.98
N LEU A 153 24.39 32.84 -5.00
CA LEU A 153 24.37 31.99 -3.81
C LEU A 153 24.69 30.54 -4.21
N ARG A 154 25.62 29.90 -3.50
CA ARG A 154 26.02 28.48 -3.72
C ARG A 154 26.47 28.15 -5.16
N GLY A 155 27.07 29.10 -5.88
CA GLY A 155 27.53 28.89 -7.27
C GLY A 155 26.43 28.99 -8.34
N GLU A 156 25.26 29.51 -7.96
CA GLU A 156 24.10 29.80 -8.80
C GLU A 156 23.62 31.23 -8.59
N ILE A 157 22.68 31.70 -9.43
CA ILE A 157 21.98 32.97 -9.20
C ILE A 157 20.57 32.63 -8.71
N CYS A 158 20.24 33.04 -7.49
CA CYS A 158 18.88 33.04 -6.98
C CYS A 158 18.19 34.34 -7.41
N THR A 159 17.03 34.21 -8.02
CA THR A 159 16.09 35.32 -8.26
C THR A 159 14.97 35.17 -7.24
N SER A 160 14.76 36.19 -6.41
CA SER A 160 13.76 36.17 -5.33
C SER A 160 12.87 37.41 -5.34
N THR A 161 11.61 37.25 -4.94
CA THR A 161 10.68 38.33 -4.61
C THR A 161 9.77 37.91 -3.46
N PHE A 162 9.15 38.87 -2.79
CA PHE A 162 8.19 38.63 -1.72
C PHE A 162 6.80 39.14 -2.09
N LEU A 163 5.82 38.26 -1.93
CA LEU A 163 4.39 38.54 -1.98
C LEU A 163 3.85 38.70 -0.55
N VAL A 164 2.90 39.60 -0.36
CA VAL A 164 2.08 39.66 0.88
C VAL A 164 0.78 38.92 0.64
N SER A 165 0.39 38.04 1.56
CA SER A 165 -0.91 37.36 1.54
C SER A 165 -2.05 38.34 1.91
N PRO A 166 -3.34 37.97 1.69
CA PRO A 166 -4.48 38.78 2.13
C PRO A 166 -4.48 39.12 3.62
N TRP A 167 -3.89 38.24 4.45
CA TRP A 167 -3.79 38.41 5.90
C TRP A 167 -2.44 38.98 6.37
N GLY A 168 -1.60 39.48 5.47
CA GLY A 168 -0.38 40.22 5.82
C GLY A 168 0.88 39.37 6.05
N MET A 169 0.81 38.05 5.83
CA MET A 169 1.99 37.18 5.91
C MET A 169 2.84 37.32 4.65
N TRP A 170 4.16 37.22 4.82
CA TRP A 170 5.09 37.28 3.70
C TRP A 170 5.24 35.89 3.10
N ILE A 171 5.28 35.81 1.77
CA ILE A 171 5.51 34.60 1.01
C ILE A 171 6.63 34.88 0.03
N GLU A 172 7.74 34.15 0.16
CA GLU A 172 8.87 34.26 -0.77
C GLU A 172 8.61 33.41 -2.03
N LEU A 173 8.96 33.96 -3.18
CA LEU A 173 9.06 33.25 -4.44
C LEU A 173 10.53 33.23 -4.85
N THR A 174 11.08 32.03 -5.05
CA THR A 174 12.47 31.87 -5.50
C THR A 174 12.56 31.11 -6.82
N CYS A 175 13.51 31.46 -7.66
CA CYS A 175 13.85 30.79 -8.92
C CYS A 175 15.37 30.78 -9.09
N TRP A 176 15.95 29.68 -9.57
CA TRP A 176 17.41 29.51 -9.59
C TRP A 176 17.92 29.29 -11.02
N SER A 177 18.97 30.04 -11.40
CA SER A 177 19.44 30.15 -12.79
C SER A 177 19.96 28.85 -13.41
N LYS A 178 20.35 27.85 -12.60
CA LYS A 178 20.73 26.51 -13.05
C LYS A 178 19.68 25.44 -12.69
N SER A 179 18.63 25.79 -11.94
CA SER A 179 17.57 24.84 -11.57
C SER A 179 16.52 24.60 -12.65
N LYS A 180 16.50 25.39 -13.73
CA LYS A 180 15.67 25.08 -14.92
C LYS A 180 16.01 23.70 -15.54
N GLU A 181 17.18 23.13 -15.26
CA GLU A 181 17.51 21.72 -15.60
C GLU A 181 17.91 20.84 -14.39
N ARG A 182 18.12 21.44 -13.21
CA ARG A 182 18.52 20.73 -11.98
C ARG A 182 17.84 21.30 -10.74
N GLY A 183 16.55 21.04 -10.59
CA GLY A 183 15.93 21.01 -9.28
C GLY A 183 16.47 19.81 -8.50
N THR A 184 17.56 19.99 -7.76
CA THR A 184 17.98 19.00 -6.76
C THR A 184 18.27 19.70 -5.45
N VAL A 185 17.31 19.63 -4.54
CA VAL A 185 17.60 19.62 -3.11
C VAL A 185 18.69 18.58 -2.88
N ILE A 186 19.79 18.97 -2.23
CA ILE A 186 20.88 18.07 -1.81
C ILE A 186 20.36 17.20 -0.65
N LYS A 187 19.49 16.26 -0.99
CA LYS A 187 19.33 14.95 -0.38
C LYS A 187 19.12 14.03 -1.56
N ALA A 188 20.22 13.47 -2.07
CA ALA A 188 20.32 12.45 -3.10
C ALA A 188 18.96 12.06 -3.73
N GLN A 189 18.45 12.90 -4.64
CA GLN A 189 17.47 12.42 -5.61
C GLN A 189 18.26 11.44 -6.47
N GLN A 190 18.20 10.17 -6.12
CA GLN A 190 18.32 9.14 -7.15
C GLN A 190 17.19 9.46 -8.13
N LYS A 191 17.50 10.13 -9.24
CA LYS A 191 16.84 9.77 -10.50
C LYS A 191 16.82 8.25 -10.46
N LYS A 192 15.64 7.62 -10.40
CA LYS A 192 15.55 6.17 -10.55
C LYS A 192 16.25 5.89 -11.86
N GLU A 193 17.52 5.50 -11.81
CA GLU A 193 18.23 5.02 -12.98
C GLU A 193 17.32 3.93 -13.51
N LYS A 194 16.89 4.09 -14.77
CA LYS A 194 16.08 3.07 -15.42
C LYS A 194 16.83 1.77 -15.21
N ASN A 195 16.21 0.82 -14.48
CA ASN A 195 16.90 -0.39 -14.09
C ASN A 195 17.54 -0.97 -15.34
N LYS A 196 18.85 -1.23 -15.29
CA LYS A 196 19.67 -1.56 -16.47
C LYS A 196 19.12 -2.75 -17.27
N TYR A 197 18.31 -3.60 -16.64
CA TYR A 197 17.70 -4.76 -17.25
C TYR A 197 16.44 -4.45 -18.07
N ILE A 198 15.76 -3.30 -17.86
CA ILE A 198 14.55 -2.94 -18.61
C ILE A 198 14.88 -2.84 -20.11
N GLY A 199 14.12 -3.57 -20.93
CA GLY A 199 14.29 -3.72 -22.37
C GLY A 199 15.27 -4.81 -22.78
N GLN A 200 15.99 -5.43 -21.84
CA GLN A 200 16.87 -6.56 -22.15
C GLN A 200 16.08 -7.86 -22.26
N HIS A 201 16.57 -8.77 -23.11
CA HIS A 201 16.10 -10.16 -23.13
C HIS A 201 16.41 -10.86 -21.79
N ILE A 202 15.54 -11.76 -21.34
CA ILE A 202 15.67 -12.48 -20.05
C ILE A 202 17.03 -13.19 -19.89
N TYR A 203 17.65 -13.62 -20.98
CA TYR A 203 18.97 -14.26 -20.93
C TYR A 203 20.13 -13.32 -20.57
N HIS A 204 19.91 -12.00 -20.46
CA HIS A 204 20.88 -11.08 -19.89
C HIS A 204 20.73 -10.86 -18.38
N LEU A 205 19.66 -11.39 -17.77
CA LEU A 205 19.43 -11.31 -16.33
C LEU A 205 20.45 -12.15 -15.55
N PRO A 206 20.79 -11.76 -14.30
CA PRO A 206 21.51 -12.66 -13.40
C PRO A 206 20.68 -13.93 -13.13
N THR A 207 21.32 -15.01 -12.70
CA THR A 207 20.62 -16.23 -12.30
C THR A 207 21.02 -16.66 -10.88
N PRO A 208 20.09 -17.21 -10.09
CA PRO A 208 18.68 -17.39 -10.41
C PRO A 208 17.87 -16.08 -10.37
N SER A 209 16.81 -15.96 -11.19
CA SER A 209 15.91 -14.79 -11.21
C SER A 209 14.44 -15.18 -11.29
N PHE A 210 13.59 -14.60 -10.45
CA PHE A 210 12.12 -14.76 -10.49
C PHE A 210 11.52 -13.84 -11.55
N LEU A 211 10.91 -14.45 -12.57
CA LEU A 211 10.23 -13.75 -13.65
C LEU A 211 8.71 -13.94 -13.55
N VAL A 212 7.98 -12.93 -14.00
CA VAL A 212 6.52 -12.97 -14.14
C VAL A 212 6.17 -12.57 -15.57
N ASP A 213 5.57 -13.49 -16.32
CA ASP A 213 5.10 -13.25 -17.68
C ASP A 213 3.82 -12.42 -17.65
N LEU A 214 3.91 -11.16 -18.07
CA LEU A 214 2.82 -10.19 -18.04
C LEU A 214 1.79 -10.45 -19.15
N ASP A 215 2.17 -11.11 -20.25
CA ASP A 215 1.20 -11.52 -21.27
C ASP A 215 0.27 -12.61 -20.71
N VAL A 216 0.81 -13.51 -19.89
CA VAL A 216 0.04 -14.50 -19.14
C VAL A 216 -0.75 -13.87 -17.99
N VAL A 217 -0.13 -13.02 -17.18
CA VAL A 217 -0.80 -12.37 -16.05
C VAL A 217 -1.99 -11.55 -16.54
N ASP A 218 -1.84 -10.75 -17.60
CA ASP A 218 -2.95 -9.98 -18.17
C ASP A 218 -4.09 -10.87 -18.69
N HIS A 219 -3.74 -12.00 -19.32
CA HIS A 219 -4.73 -12.98 -19.76
C HIS A 219 -5.51 -13.55 -18.57
N ASN A 220 -4.81 -13.96 -17.52
CA ASN A 220 -5.43 -14.52 -16.32
C ASN A 220 -6.25 -13.46 -15.56
N ILE A 221 -5.77 -12.23 -15.46
CA ILE A 221 -6.49 -11.10 -14.86
C ILE A 221 -7.82 -10.88 -15.60
N ARG A 222 -7.80 -10.79 -16.94
CA ARG A 222 -9.04 -10.64 -17.72
C ARG A 222 -10.03 -11.77 -17.45
N LEU A 223 -9.56 -13.02 -17.38
CA LEU A 223 -10.42 -14.16 -17.03
C LEU A 223 -11.04 -13.99 -15.64
N MET A 224 -10.23 -13.66 -14.64
CA MET A 224 -10.70 -13.49 -13.26
C MET A 224 -11.66 -12.31 -13.12
N THR A 225 -11.36 -11.17 -13.75
CA THR A 225 -12.25 -10.00 -13.80
C THR A 225 -13.59 -10.36 -14.43
N SER A 226 -13.60 -11.05 -15.58
CA SER A 226 -14.84 -11.45 -16.26
C SER A 226 -15.71 -12.43 -15.46
N ARG A 227 -15.13 -13.18 -14.52
CA ARG A 227 -15.84 -14.19 -13.73
C ARG A 227 -16.25 -13.69 -12.36
N ILE A 228 -15.39 -12.90 -11.72
CA ILE A 228 -15.57 -12.43 -10.35
C ILE A 228 -16.21 -11.04 -10.37
N VAL A 229 -15.49 -10.06 -10.93
CA VAL A 229 -15.86 -8.64 -10.86
C VAL A 229 -17.11 -8.36 -11.69
N GLU A 230 -17.19 -8.87 -12.92
CA GLU A 230 -18.35 -8.67 -13.80
C GLU A 230 -19.62 -9.40 -13.27
N SER A 231 -19.46 -10.38 -12.39
CA SER A 231 -20.57 -11.04 -11.66
C SER A 231 -21.04 -10.24 -10.43
N GLY A 232 -20.46 -9.07 -10.18
CA GLY A 232 -20.80 -8.20 -9.05
C GLY A 232 -20.14 -8.60 -7.72
N ILE A 233 -19.13 -9.47 -7.76
CA ILE A 233 -18.38 -9.92 -6.58
C ILE A 233 -17.06 -9.14 -6.51
N GLU A 234 -16.69 -8.67 -5.32
CA GLU A 234 -15.40 -8.01 -5.14
C GLU A 234 -14.25 -9.02 -5.27
N TRP A 235 -13.21 -8.64 -5.99
CA TRP A 235 -11.97 -9.41 -6.03
C TRP A 235 -10.92 -8.72 -5.17
N ARG A 236 -10.42 -9.39 -4.13
CA ARG A 236 -9.33 -8.89 -3.30
C ARG A 236 -8.13 -9.82 -3.43
N ILE A 237 -6.95 -9.28 -3.73
CA ILE A 237 -5.81 -10.09 -4.19
C ILE A 237 -4.88 -10.48 -3.03
N PRO A 238 -4.75 -11.76 -2.66
CA PRO A 238 -3.66 -12.22 -1.81
C PRO A 238 -2.31 -11.98 -2.43
N SER A 239 -1.46 -11.24 -1.72
CA SER A 239 -0.10 -10.92 -2.20
C SER A 239 0.98 -11.83 -1.61
N LYS A 240 0.62 -12.84 -0.81
CA LYS A 240 1.55 -13.79 -0.16
C LYS A 240 2.52 -14.46 -1.14
N ALA A 241 2.12 -14.66 -2.39
CA ALA A 241 2.93 -15.37 -3.37
C ALA A 241 4.08 -14.56 -3.94
N HIS A 242 3.89 -13.25 -4.11
CA HIS A 242 4.90 -12.38 -4.69
C HIS A 242 5.49 -11.37 -3.70
N LYS A 243 4.80 -11.08 -2.59
CA LYS A 243 5.18 -10.06 -1.60
C LYS A 243 5.67 -8.75 -2.24
N CYS A 244 5.00 -8.33 -3.31
CA CYS A 244 5.47 -7.24 -4.17
C CYS A 244 4.34 -6.20 -4.34
N PRO A 245 4.44 -5.03 -3.68
CA PRO A 245 3.42 -3.99 -3.74
C PRO A 245 3.19 -3.45 -5.15
N GLU A 246 4.23 -3.27 -5.95
CA GLU A 246 4.10 -2.77 -7.32
C GLU A 246 3.38 -3.76 -8.24
N LEU A 247 3.64 -5.06 -8.09
CA LEU A 247 2.87 -6.10 -8.78
C LEU A 247 1.42 -6.13 -8.29
N ALA A 248 1.16 -5.97 -6.98
CA ALA A 248 -0.21 -5.85 -6.48
C ALA A 248 -0.95 -4.66 -7.11
N LYS A 249 -0.32 -3.48 -7.17
CA LYS A 249 -0.87 -2.30 -7.85
C LYS A 249 -1.16 -2.56 -9.32
N TYR A 250 -0.25 -3.26 -9.99
CA TYR A 250 -0.42 -3.65 -11.39
C TYR A 250 -1.68 -4.50 -11.56
N ILE A 251 -1.83 -5.56 -10.77
CA ILE A 251 -2.99 -6.45 -10.84
C ILE A 251 -4.28 -5.71 -10.47
N ILE A 252 -4.26 -4.85 -9.44
CA ILE A 252 -5.40 -4.00 -9.05
C ILE A 252 -5.85 -3.12 -10.21
N ALA A 253 -4.91 -2.42 -10.84
CA ALA A 253 -5.21 -1.49 -11.93
C ALA A 253 -5.74 -2.20 -13.18
N GLN A 254 -5.19 -3.36 -13.53
CA GLN A 254 -5.62 -4.12 -14.72
C GLN A 254 -6.92 -4.90 -14.47
N GLY A 255 -7.14 -5.37 -13.24
CA GLY A 255 -8.21 -6.30 -12.91
C GLY A 255 -9.43 -5.69 -12.23
N ASN A 256 -9.38 -4.39 -11.92
CA ASN A 256 -10.37 -3.70 -11.08
C ASN A 256 -10.60 -4.41 -9.73
N ALA A 257 -9.52 -4.89 -9.11
CA ALA A 257 -9.57 -5.56 -7.82
C ALA A 257 -9.68 -4.53 -6.67
N ASN A 258 -10.42 -4.88 -5.61
CA ASN A 258 -10.67 -4.02 -4.46
C ASN A 258 -9.61 -4.21 -3.36
N GLY A 259 -8.35 -3.93 -3.69
CA GLY A 259 -7.25 -3.98 -2.72
C GLY A 259 -6.59 -5.35 -2.55
N VAL A 260 -5.91 -5.54 -1.42
CA VAL A 260 -5.05 -6.72 -1.17
C VAL A 260 -5.46 -7.50 0.07
N VAL A 261 -5.19 -8.81 0.03
CA VAL A 261 -5.15 -9.67 1.21
C VAL A 261 -3.70 -9.89 1.63
N LEU A 262 -3.40 -9.64 2.90
CA LEU A 262 -2.08 -9.84 3.52
C LEU A 262 -2.24 -10.71 4.77
N LEU A 263 -1.15 -11.34 5.23
CA LEU A 263 -1.21 -12.33 6.32
C LEU A 263 -0.46 -11.91 7.58
N THR A 264 0.40 -10.90 7.48
CA THR A 264 1.16 -10.35 8.61
C THR A 264 1.02 -8.82 8.65
N LEU A 265 1.09 -8.24 9.85
CA LEU A 265 1.06 -6.78 10.01
C LEU A 265 2.27 -6.13 9.32
N HIS A 266 3.44 -6.75 9.40
CA HIS A 266 4.65 -6.22 8.76
C HIS A 266 4.50 -6.05 7.25
N GLU A 267 3.91 -7.04 6.57
CA GLU A 267 3.58 -6.93 5.15
C GLU A 267 2.58 -5.79 4.91
N ALA A 268 1.55 -5.67 5.75
CA ALA A 268 0.55 -4.62 5.63
C ALA A 268 1.14 -3.20 5.73
N GLU A 269 2.02 -2.96 6.72
CA GLU A 269 2.75 -1.70 6.85
C GLU A 269 3.65 -1.42 5.64
N ASN A 270 4.35 -2.43 5.13
CA ASN A 270 5.23 -2.28 3.97
C ASN A 270 4.43 -1.97 2.69
N PHE A 271 3.28 -2.61 2.49
CA PHE A 271 2.39 -2.34 1.37
C PHE A 271 1.76 -0.94 1.48
N ALA A 272 1.35 -0.53 2.68
CA ALA A 272 0.81 0.80 2.96
C ALA A 272 1.84 1.91 2.67
N LYS A 273 3.09 1.75 3.10
CA LYS A 273 4.21 2.67 2.77
C LYS A 273 4.44 2.80 1.26
N GLN A 274 4.12 1.75 0.50
CA GLN A 274 4.16 1.79 -0.96
C GLN A 274 2.86 2.34 -1.58
N GLY A 275 1.89 2.83 -0.81
CA GLY A 275 0.66 3.47 -1.30
C GLY A 275 -0.49 2.51 -1.63
N ILE A 276 -0.51 1.31 -1.04
CA ILE A 276 -1.70 0.45 -1.05
C ILE A 276 -2.59 0.85 0.13
N ASN A 277 -3.82 1.28 -0.17
CA ASN A 277 -4.70 1.93 0.81
C ASN A 277 -5.94 1.11 1.21
N ASN A 278 -6.16 -0.06 0.61
CA ASN A 278 -7.29 -0.93 0.92
C ASN A 278 -6.75 -2.33 1.23
N ILE A 279 -6.67 -2.65 2.52
CA ILE A 279 -5.95 -3.82 3.04
C ILE A 279 -6.91 -4.66 3.88
N TYR A 280 -6.99 -5.94 3.56
CA TYR A 280 -7.52 -6.95 4.46
C TYR A 280 -6.36 -7.79 5.00
N LEU A 281 -6.11 -7.69 6.31
CA LEU A 281 -5.24 -8.58 7.03
C LEU A 281 -6.04 -9.83 7.42
N ALA A 282 -5.96 -10.87 6.59
CA ALA A 282 -6.74 -12.11 6.74
C ALA A 282 -6.11 -13.05 7.78
N ASN A 283 -5.87 -12.52 8.97
CA ASN A 283 -5.30 -13.21 10.11
C ASN A 283 -5.54 -12.42 11.41
N GLN A 284 -5.44 -13.08 12.55
CA GLN A 284 -5.31 -12.43 13.86
C GLN A 284 -3.84 -12.01 14.09
N VAL A 285 -3.60 -10.91 14.81
CA VAL A 285 -2.25 -10.43 15.18
C VAL A 285 -1.99 -10.64 16.67
N GLY A 286 -0.75 -10.50 17.13
CA GLY A 286 -0.48 -10.49 18.58
C GLY A 286 -1.08 -9.25 19.26
N GLU A 287 -1.41 -9.34 20.56
CA GLU A 287 -1.88 -8.16 21.32
C GLU A 287 -0.80 -7.06 21.38
N GLU A 288 0.47 -7.46 21.36
CA GLU A 288 1.63 -6.57 21.27
C GLU A 288 1.67 -5.77 19.96
N GLU A 289 0.95 -6.21 18.93
CA GLU A 289 0.88 -5.56 17.62
C GLU A 289 -0.31 -4.60 17.49
N PHE A 290 -1.23 -4.55 18.47
CA PHE A 290 -2.45 -3.73 18.37
C PHE A 290 -2.18 -2.24 18.21
N GLU A 291 -1.14 -1.72 18.87
CA GLU A 291 -0.73 -0.32 18.70
C GLU A 291 -0.31 -0.03 17.26
N SER A 292 0.58 -0.85 16.70
CA SER A 292 1.04 -0.72 15.32
C SER A 292 -0.10 -0.91 14.31
N LEU A 293 -1.00 -1.86 14.56
CA LEU A 293 -2.20 -2.08 13.75
C LEU A 293 -3.14 -0.85 13.76
N SER A 294 -3.32 -0.24 14.94
CA SER A 294 -4.11 0.97 15.12
C SER A 294 -3.49 2.15 14.35
N LEU A 295 -2.16 2.31 14.43
CA LEU A 295 -1.43 3.33 13.66
C LEU A 295 -1.50 3.09 12.15
N LEU A 296 -1.48 1.84 11.70
CA LEU A 296 -1.67 1.48 10.30
C LEU A 296 -3.06 1.91 9.80
N ALA A 297 -4.11 1.77 10.61
CA ALA A 297 -5.46 2.22 10.26
C ALA A 297 -5.51 3.71 9.89
N LYS A 298 -4.70 4.57 10.53
CA LYS A 298 -4.57 5.99 10.18
C LYS A 298 -3.90 6.24 8.83
N GLN A 299 -3.06 5.32 8.37
CA GLN A 299 -2.25 5.50 7.17
C GLN A 299 -2.96 5.04 5.89
N VAL A 300 -4.00 4.25 6.00
CA VAL A 300 -4.71 3.64 4.87
C VAL A 300 -6.17 4.05 4.86
N LYS A 301 -6.81 4.00 3.68
CA LYS A 301 -8.23 4.35 3.52
C LYS A 301 -9.16 3.32 4.15
N CYS A 302 -8.77 2.05 4.09
CA CYS A 302 -9.53 0.95 4.66
C CYS A 302 -8.56 -0.11 5.18
N LEU A 303 -8.68 -0.42 6.46
CA LEU A 303 -8.03 -1.55 7.10
C LEU A 303 -9.09 -2.49 7.65
N ARG A 304 -9.02 -3.74 7.23
CA ARG A 304 -9.88 -4.83 7.69
C ARG A 304 -9.04 -5.92 8.34
N VAL A 305 -9.53 -6.54 9.41
CA VAL A 305 -8.86 -7.66 10.10
C VAL A 305 -9.83 -8.82 10.36
N ALA A 306 -9.29 -10.04 10.47
CA ALA A 306 -10.05 -11.20 10.90
C ALA A 306 -10.06 -11.29 12.44
N ILE A 307 -11.19 -11.71 13.02
CA ILE A 307 -11.36 -11.93 14.46
C ILE A 307 -12.07 -13.26 14.71
N ASP A 308 -11.77 -13.93 15.81
CA ASP A 308 -12.45 -15.16 16.22
C ASP A 308 -12.62 -15.29 17.74
N ASP A 309 -12.18 -14.28 18.52
CA ASP A 309 -12.30 -14.28 19.98
C ASP A 309 -12.83 -12.94 20.52
N SER A 310 -13.59 -13.04 21.61
CA SER A 310 -14.25 -11.90 22.26
C SER A 310 -13.30 -11.03 23.07
N VAL A 311 -12.32 -11.64 23.76
CA VAL A 311 -11.32 -10.91 24.54
C VAL A 311 -10.37 -10.18 23.60
N TYR A 312 -9.94 -10.85 22.54
CA TYR A 312 -9.17 -10.26 21.45
C TYR A 312 -9.84 -9.02 20.88
N LEU A 313 -11.13 -9.11 20.52
CA LEU A 313 -11.88 -7.98 19.97
C LEU A 313 -11.97 -6.80 20.95
N GLN A 314 -12.21 -7.07 22.24
CA GLN A 314 -12.26 -6.02 23.26
C GLN A 314 -10.91 -5.33 23.43
N ASN A 315 -9.82 -6.10 23.48
CA ASN A 315 -8.47 -5.56 23.64
C ASN A 315 -8.04 -4.75 22.41
N LEU A 316 -8.39 -5.20 21.21
CA LEU A 316 -8.16 -4.45 19.96
C LEU A 316 -8.94 -3.12 19.96
N ALA A 317 -10.24 -3.15 20.29
CA ALA A 317 -11.06 -1.94 20.37
C ALA A 317 -10.48 -0.92 21.36
N GLN A 318 -10.05 -1.40 22.54
CA GLN A 318 -9.43 -0.54 23.55
C GLN A 318 -8.12 0.07 23.05
N ALA A 319 -7.31 -0.67 22.28
CA ALA A 319 -6.08 -0.15 21.69
C ALA A 319 -6.37 0.98 20.68
N VAL A 320 -7.36 0.80 19.80
CA VAL A 320 -7.76 1.84 18.83
C VAL A 320 -8.26 3.10 19.54
N GLU A 321 -9.03 2.94 20.62
CA GLU A 321 -9.57 4.06 21.41
C GLU A 321 -8.49 4.86 22.14
N ARG A 322 -7.49 4.19 22.74
CA ARG A 322 -6.40 4.84 23.51
C ARG A 322 -5.62 5.87 22.69
N TRP A 323 -5.50 5.65 21.38
CA TRP A 323 -4.72 6.51 20.48
C TRP A 323 -5.55 7.62 19.81
N GLU A 324 -6.79 7.82 20.29
CA GLU A 324 -7.78 8.76 19.74
C GLU A 324 -7.86 8.66 18.21
N ILE A 325 -7.79 7.43 17.70
CA ILE A 325 -7.81 7.17 16.26
C ILE A 325 -9.24 7.31 15.78
N ILE A 326 -9.50 8.36 15.01
CA ILE A 326 -10.81 8.60 14.40
C ILE A 326 -11.13 7.61 13.27
N THR A 327 -10.14 6.86 12.79
CA THR A 327 -10.30 5.91 11.67
C THR A 327 -10.60 4.51 12.20
N PRO A 328 -11.83 3.99 11.98
CA PRO A 328 -12.21 2.66 12.45
C PRO A 328 -11.45 1.54 11.74
N ILE A 329 -11.31 0.41 12.44
CA ILE A 329 -10.89 -0.86 11.82
C ILE A 329 -12.14 -1.68 11.49
N GLU A 330 -12.24 -2.16 10.25
CA GLU A 330 -13.28 -3.13 9.88
C GLU A 330 -12.91 -4.52 10.40
N VAL A 331 -13.89 -5.26 10.94
CA VAL A 331 -13.68 -6.64 11.38
C VAL A 331 -14.55 -7.62 10.60
N LEU A 332 -13.95 -8.76 10.22
CA LEU A 332 -14.66 -9.95 9.78
C LEU A 332 -14.51 -11.05 10.82
N ILE A 333 -15.62 -11.68 11.18
CA ILE A 333 -15.57 -12.88 12.03
C ILE A 333 -15.13 -14.07 11.19
N GLU A 334 -14.01 -14.70 11.54
CA GLU A 334 -13.53 -15.91 10.89
C GLU A 334 -14.29 -17.12 11.44
N LEU A 335 -14.84 -17.94 10.54
CA LEU A 335 -15.48 -19.21 10.86
C LEU A 335 -14.58 -20.38 10.48
N ASN A 336 -14.49 -21.39 11.35
CA ASN A 336 -13.91 -22.66 10.95
C ASN A 336 -14.89 -23.40 10.01
N VAL A 337 -14.61 -23.32 8.70
CA VAL A 337 -15.41 -23.94 7.63
C VAL A 337 -14.88 -25.31 7.22
N ASN A 338 -14.48 -26.13 8.21
CA ASN A 338 -13.82 -27.44 8.05
C ASN A 338 -12.35 -27.37 7.58
N HIS A 339 -11.70 -26.21 7.74
CA HIS A 339 -10.26 -26.09 7.50
C HIS A 339 -9.45 -26.45 8.75
N ASP A 340 -10.06 -26.39 9.95
CA ASP A 340 -9.46 -26.75 11.24
C ASP A 340 -8.14 -26.02 11.51
N ARG A 341 -8.14 -24.70 11.24
CA ARG A 341 -7.00 -23.80 11.43
C ARG A 341 -7.27 -22.70 12.46
N CYS A 342 -8.07 -21.71 12.10
CA CYS A 342 -8.53 -20.61 12.96
C CYS A 342 -10.06 -20.47 12.81
N GLY A 343 -10.66 -19.55 13.56
CA GLY A 343 -12.08 -19.22 13.44
C GLY A 343 -12.95 -19.87 14.50
N VAL A 344 -14.11 -19.24 14.74
CA VAL A 344 -15.12 -19.74 15.67
C VAL A 344 -15.65 -21.10 15.22
N SER A 345 -15.94 -21.96 16.19
CA SER A 345 -16.35 -23.35 15.94
C SER A 345 -17.86 -23.49 15.80
N THR A 346 -18.63 -22.52 16.30
CA THR A 346 -20.09 -22.57 16.28
C THR A 346 -20.70 -21.28 15.73
N ILE A 347 -21.91 -21.41 15.18
CA ILE A 347 -22.71 -20.26 14.73
C ILE A 347 -23.11 -19.37 15.91
N GLU A 348 -23.31 -19.95 17.10
CA GLU A 348 -23.65 -19.19 18.30
C GLU A 348 -22.49 -18.26 18.73
N GLU A 349 -21.25 -18.75 18.68
CA GLU A 349 -20.06 -17.92 18.89
C GLU A 349 -19.99 -16.78 17.85
N ALA A 350 -20.26 -17.06 16.58
CA ALA A 350 -20.29 -16.04 15.53
C ALA A 350 -21.34 -14.96 15.81
N ILE A 351 -22.55 -15.33 16.25
CA ILE A 351 -23.60 -14.38 16.63
C ILE A 351 -23.17 -13.53 17.82
N ASN A 352 -22.60 -14.15 18.85
CA ASN A 352 -22.17 -13.44 20.06
C ASN A 352 -21.04 -12.45 19.76
N LEU A 353 -20.08 -12.84 18.92
CA LEU A 353 -19.00 -11.96 18.51
C LEU A 353 -19.50 -10.81 17.61
N ALA A 354 -20.48 -11.07 16.73
CA ALA A 354 -21.13 -10.03 15.92
C ALA A 354 -21.88 -9.01 16.78
N ARG A 355 -22.58 -9.47 17.82
CA ARG A 355 -23.25 -8.58 18.80
C ARG A 355 -22.25 -7.70 19.53
N LEU A 356 -21.13 -8.28 19.97
CA LEU A 356 -20.07 -7.53 20.64
C LEU A 356 -19.44 -6.49 19.72
N ALA A 357 -19.10 -6.86 18.48
CA ALA A 357 -18.56 -5.94 17.49
C ALA A 357 -19.53 -4.79 17.21
N LYS A 358 -20.84 -5.08 17.06
CA LYS A 358 -21.86 -4.06 16.82
C LYS A 358 -22.07 -3.14 18.02
N GLN A 359 -21.97 -3.68 19.23
CA GLN A 359 -22.03 -2.88 20.46
C GLN A 359 -20.84 -1.90 20.54
N ILE A 360 -19.62 -2.35 20.23
CA ILE A 360 -18.43 -1.50 20.20
C ILE A 360 -18.59 -0.41 19.13
N GLU A 361 -19.01 -0.80 17.92
CA GLU A 361 -19.29 0.14 16.82
C GLU A 361 -20.25 1.27 17.23
N MET A 362 -21.34 0.93 17.93
CA MET A 362 -22.31 1.92 18.41
C MET A 362 -21.80 2.81 19.55
N ASN A 363 -20.94 2.28 20.42
CA ASN A 363 -20.49 2.97 21.62
C ASN A 363 -19.33 3.92 21.34
N THR A 364 -18.36 3.49 20.55
CA THR A 364 -17.09 4.21 20.35
C THR A 364 -16.74 4.42 18.90
N GLY A 365 -17.29 3.62 17.98
CA GLY A 365 -16.96 3.68 16.56
C GLY A 365 -15.53 3.25 16.25
N SER A 366 -14.79 2.68 17.21
CA SER A 366 -13.40 2.24 17.01
C SER A 366 -13.29 1.02 16.10
N ILE A 367 -14.33 0.18 16.10
CA ILE A 367 -14.47 -1.00 15.25
C ILE A 367 -15.76 -0.90 14.44
N ILE A 368 -15.73 -1.35 13.19
CA ILE A 368 -16.91 -1.55 12.35
C ILE A 368 -17.09 -3.03 12.07
N PHE A 369 -18.27 -3.58 12.38
CA PHE A 369 -18.60 -4.94 11.96
C PHE A 369 -18.90 -4.95 10.45
N ALA A 370 -17.97 -5.49 9.65
CA ALA A 370 -18.13 -5.57 8.20
C ALA A 370 -18.82 -6.86 7.75
N GLY A 371 -18.58 -7.99 8.45
CA GLY A 371 -19.22 -9.25 8.13
C GLY A 371 -18.44 -10.48 8.60
N ILE A 372 -18.37 -11.50 7.74
CA ILE A 372 -17.79 -12.81 8.06
C ILE A 372 -16.78 -13.27 7.00
N THR A 373 -15.87 -14.16 7.39
CA THR A 373 -14.88 -14.76 6.51
C THR A 373 -14.75 -16.27 6.78
N GLY A 374 -14.48 -17.04 5.73
CA GLY A 374 -14.17 -18.46 5.84
C GLY A 374 -13.33 -18.89 4.66
N TYR A 375 -12.09 -19.32 4.91
CA TYR A 375 -11.14 -19.66 3.85
C TYR A 375 -10.96 -21.18 3.73
N GLU A 376 -11.31 -21.73 2.56
CA GLU A 376 -11.31 -23.17 2.28
C GLU A 376 -9.92 -23.73 1.90
N GLY A 377 -8.92 -23.46 2.74
CA GLY A 377 -7.52 -23.86 2.51
C GLY A 377 -7.27 -25.37 2.45
N HIS A 378 -8.25 -26.21 2.81
CA HIS A 378 -8.19 -27.66 2.72
C HIS A 378 -8.50 -28.20 1.31
N THR A 379 -9.14 -27.41 0.45
CA THR A 379 -9.59 -27.79 -0.91
C THR A 379 -8.53 -27.85 -2.03
N PRO A 380 -7.37 -27.16 -1.98
CA PRO A 380 -6.47 -26.98 -3.12
C PRO A 380 -6.03 -28.22 -3.90
N ILE A 381 -5.85 -29.35 -3.20
CA ILE A 381 -5.32 -30.60 -3.76
C ILE A 381 -6.36 -31.72 -3.81
N MET A 382 -7.61 -31.42 -3.48
CA MET A 382 -8.69 -32.41 -3.55
C MET A 382 -9.07 -32.72 -5.00
N PRO A 383 -9.50 -33.96 -5.29
CA PRO A 383 -10.11 -34.31 -6.57
C PRO A 383 -11.30 -33.39 -6.89
N PRO A 384 -11.60 -33.10 -8.18
CA PRO A 384 -12.61 -32.11 -8.56
C PRO A 384 -13.97 -32.29 -7.86
N ILE A 385 -14.51 -33.51 -7.84
CA ILE A 385 -15.82 -33.80 -7.27
C ILE A 385 -15.83 -33.56 -5.74
N GLU A 386 -14.81 -34.06 -5.05
CA GLU A 386 -14.67 -33.89 -3.60
C GLU A 386 -14.46 -32.41 -3.26
N LYS A 387 -13.69 -31.68 -4.07
CA LYS A 387 -13.46 -30.24 -3.92
C LYS A 387 -14.75 -29.44 -4.01
N SER A 388 -15.58 -29.70 -5.02
CA SER A 388 -16.88 -29.02 -5.17
C SER A 388 -17.81 -29.35 -4.00
N GLN A 389 -17.79 -30.60 -3.50
CA GLN A 389 -18.57 -31.01 -2.34
C GLN A 389 -18.12 -30.32 -1.05
N GLU A 390 -16.82 -30.26 -0.76
CA GLU A 390 -16.30 -29.59 0.43
C GLU A 390 -16.50 -28.07 0.35
N THR A 391 -16.25 -27.46 -0.81
CA THR A 391 -16.54 -26.02 -1.01
C THR A 391 -18.00 -25.71 -0.74
N LYS A 392 -18.93 -26.55 -1.23
CA LYS A 392 -20.35 -26.39 -0.93
C LYS A 392 -20.64 -26.48 0.57
N LYS A 393 -20.07 -27.44 1.29
CA LYS A 393 -20.26 -27.55 2.75
C LYS A 393 -19.77 -26.31 3.49
N SER A 394 -18.60 -25.79 3.13
CA SER A 394 -18.05 -24.55 3.70
C SER A 394 -18.97 -23.36 3.44
N HIS A 395 -19.46 -23.22 2.21
CA HIS A 395 -20.37 -22.14 1.82
C HIS A 395 -21.76 -22.26 2.47
N ASP A 396 -22.31 -23.46 2.62
CA ASP A 396 -23.57 -23.70 3.33
C ASP A 396 -23.45 -23.26 4.80
N LEU A 397 -22.28 -23.48 5.43
CA LEU A 397 -22.01 -23.00 6.79
C LEU A 397 -21.95 -21.46 6.85
N LEU A 398 -21.24 -20.82 5.92
CA LEU A 398 -21.19 -19.36 5.81
C LEU A 398 -22.58 -18.75 5.58
N ALA A 399 -23.39 -19.34 4.70
CA ALA A 399 -24.74 -18.91 4.42
C ALA A 399 -25.64 -19.02 5.66
N LYS A 400 -25.52 -20.11 6.42
CA LYS A 400 -26.25 -20.30 7.67
C LYS A 400 -25.81 -19.28 8.73
N ALA A 401 -24.50 -19.06 8.89
CA ALA A 401 -23.97 -18.07 9.82
C ALA A 401 -24.44 -16.65 9.49
N LYS A 402 -24.34 -16.25 8.21
CA LYS A 402 -24.88 -14.98 7.71
C LYS A 402 -26.35 -14.82 8.09
N SER A 403 -27.17 -15.80 7.72
CA SER A 403 -28.62 -15.76 7.96
C SER A 403 -28.96 -15.69 9.45
N SER A 404 -28.22 -16.39 10.30
CA SER A 404 -28.40 -16.37 11.75
C SER A 404 -27.99 -15.05 12.40
N ILE A 405 -26.90 -14.42 11.94
CA ILE A 405 -26.48 -13.08 12.40
C ILE A 405 -27.50 -12.02 11.94
N GLU A 406 -27.97 -12.08 10.70
CA GLU A 406 -28.99 -11.17 10.17
C GLU A 406 -30.34 -11.32 10.89
N SER A 407 -30.72 -12.55 11.26
CA SER A 407 -31.90 -12.82 12.09
C SER A 407 -31.80 -12.21 13.49
N ALA A 408 -30.58 -11.95 13.98
CA ALA A 408 -30.33 -11.22 15.23
C ALA A 408 -30.34 -9.69 15.05
N GLY A 409 -30.69 -9.19 13.85
CA GLY A 409 -30.79 -7.76 13.54
C GLY A 409 -29.47 -7.10 13.16
N ILE A 410 -28.41 -7.88 12.90
CA ILE A 410 -27.08 -7.36 12.55
C ILE A 410 -26.81 -7.64 11.07
N LYS A 411 -26.62 -6.59 10.28
CA LYS A 411 -26.37 -6.73 8.84
C LYS A 411 -24.98 -7.30 8.57
N VAL A 412 -24.87 -8.29 7.69
CA VAL A 412 -23.60 -8.86 7.23
C VAL A 412 -23.33 -8.34 5.81
N ASN A 413 -22.52 -7.29 5.68
CA ASN A 413 -22.24 -6.66 4.38
C ASN A 413 -21.24 -7.45 3.54
N VAL A 414 -20.28 -8.10 4.21
CA VAL A 414 -19.20 -8.84 3.57
C VAL A 414 -19.26 -10.31 3.95
N VAL A 415 -19.19 -11.19 2.95
CA VAL A 415 -18.86 -12.61 3.11
C VAL A 415 -17.64 -12.87 2.24
N SER A 416 -16.48 -12.97 2.88
CA SER A 416 -15.18 -13.12 2.20
C SER A 416 -14.66 -14.55 2.29
N GLY A 417 -14.10 -15.07 1.21
CA GLY A 417 -13.59 -16.44 1.16
C GLY A 417 -13.05 -16.80 -0.21
N GLY A 418 -12.92 -18.10 -0.51
CA GLY A 418 -12.59 -18.58 -1.84
C GLY A 418 -11.14 -18.33 -2.27
N GLY A 419 -10.37 -19.40 -2.41
CA GLY A 419 -9.03 -19.36 -2.96
C GLY A 419 -9.02 -19.58 -4.48
N SER A 420 -7.86 -19.39 -5.11
CA SER A 420 -7.72 -19.66 -6.55
C SER A 420 -8.01 -21.12 -6.92
N CYS A 421 -7.96 -22.06 -5.99
CA CYS A 421 -8.17 -23.47 -6.31
C CYS A 421 -9.63 -23.90 -6.45
N ASN A 422 -10.55 -23.12 -5.90
CA ASN A 422 -11.98 -23.43 -5.83
C ASN A 422 -12.87 -22.22 -6.18
N TYR A 423 -12.31 -21.08 -6.62
CA TYR A 423 -13.11 -19.88 -6.89
C TYR A 423 -14.26 -20.11 -7.88
N MET A 424 -14.13 -21.05 -8.83
CA MET A 424 -15.23 -21.42 -9.73
C MET A 424 -16.39 -22.07 -8.97
N ASP A 425 -16.10 -23.04 -8.09
CA ASP A 425 -17.10 -23.65 -7.21
C ASP A 425 -17.71 -22.61 -6.26
N CYS A 426 -16.90 -21.64 -5.80
CA CYS A 426 -17.36 -20.54 -4.97
C CYS A 426 -18.35 -19.62 -5.68
N LEU A 427 -18.11 -19.32 -6.97
CA LEU A 427 -19.02 -18.55 -7.81
C LEU A 427 -20.34 -19.27 -8.00
N ASP A 428 -20.31 -20.59 -8.28
CA ASP A 428 -21.51 -21.41 -8.44
C ASP A 428 -22.36 -21.49 -7.17
N ALA A 429 -21.72 -21.48 -6.00
CA ALA A 429 -22.43 -21.47 -4.72
C ALA A 429 -23.13 -20.13 -4.42
N GLY A 430 -22.66 -19.00 -4.98
CA GLY A 430 -23.35 -17.71 -4.92
C GLY A 430 -23.48 -17.07 -3.52
N ILE A 431 -22.65 -17.48 -2.55
CA ILE A 431 -22.72 -17.00 -1.16
C ILE A 431 -21.78 -15.82 -0.90
N LEU A 432 -20.61 -15.80 -1.55
CA LEU A 432 -19.56 -14.82 -1.28
C LEU A 432 -19.87 -13.46 -1.93
N THR A 433 -19.54 -12.39 -1.22
CA THR A 433 -19.53 -11.02 -1.78
C THR A 433 -18.11 -10.58 -2.14
N GLU A 434 -17.09 -11.28 -1.64
CA GLU A 434 -15.68 -11.01 -1.88
C GLU A 434 -14.90 -12.34 -2.06
N ILE A 435 -14.08 -12.43 -3.10
CA ILE A 435 -13.21 -13.60 -3.39
C ILE A 435 -11.73 -13.24 -3.17
N GLN A 436 -11.02 -14.13 -2.48
CA GLN A 436 -9.61 -14.01 -2.09
C GLN A 436 -8.68 -14.86 -3.00
N ALA A 437 -8.90 -14.83 -4.31
CA ALA A 437 -8.14 -15.64 -5.27
C ALA A 437 -6.89 -14.89 -5.78
N GLY A 438 -5.68 -15.28 -5.35
CA GLY A 438 -4.42 -14.64 -5.79
C GLY A 438 -3.61 -15.46 -6.78
N GLY A 439 -3.44 -16.76 -6.51
CA GLY A 439 -2.62 -17.67 -7.32
C GLY A 439 -3.10 -17.82 -8.77
N GLY A 440 -4.37 -17.58 -9.06
CA GLY A 440 -4.94 -17.64 -10.41
C GLY A 440 -4.36 -16.60 -11.37
N ALA A 441 -3.91 -15.44 -10.87
CA ALA A 441 -3.32 -14.40 -11.70
C ALA A 441 -1.93 -14.79 -12.23
N LEU A 442 -1.08 -15.31 -11.34
CA LEU A 442 0.29 -15.75 -11.68
C LEU A 442 0.30 -17.17 -12.26
N CYS A 443 -0.30 -18.11 -11.52
CA CYS A 443 -0.40 -19.54 -11.80
C CYS A 443 0.95 -20.26 -11.96
N ASP A 444 0.96 -21.54 -11.62
CA ASP A 444 2.13 -22.43 -11.61
C ASP A 444 1.68 -23.89 -11.83
N LEU A 445 2.61 -24.85 -11.71
CA LEU A 445 2.29 -26.26 -11.93
C LEU A 445 1.20 -26.79 -10.98
N LEU A 446 1.18 -26.35 -9.71
CA LEU A 446 0.16 -26.79 -8.76
C LEU A 446 -1.20 -26.22 -9.15
N TYR A 447 -1.32 -24.91 -9.34
CA TYR A 447 -2.61 -24.31 -9.69
C TYR A 447 -3.11 -24.80 -11.06
N TYR A 448 -2.21 -24.94 -12.03
CA TYR A 448 -2.58 -25.37 -13.39
C TYR A 448 -3.03 -26.83 -13.43
N HIS A 449 -2.28 -27.75 -12.80
CA HIS A 449 -2.55 -29.19 -12.89
C HIS A 449 -3.35 -29.77 -11.73
N LYS A 450 -3.06 -29.39 -10.48
CA LYS A 450 -3.69 -29.99 -9.29
C LYS A 450 -4.97 -29.25 -8.91
N ALA A 451 -4.96 -27.92 -9.06
CA ALA A 451 -6.16 -27.13 -8.85
C ALA A 451 -7.08 -27.06 -10.08
N ASN A 452 -6.67 -27.65 -11.21
CA ASN A 452 -7.39 -27.72 -12.50
C ASN A 452 -7.69 -26.38 -13.16
N LEU A 453 -6.90 -25.33 -12.89
CA LEU A 453 -7.13 -24.03 -13.51
C LEU A 453 -6.92 -24.01 -15.04
N LYS A 454 -6.20 -25.00 -15.57
CA LYS A 454 -6.07 -25.21 -17.02
C LYS A 454 -7.43 -25.41 -17.71
N ASP A 455 -8.36 -26.10 -17.05
CA ASP A 455 -9.69 -26.42 -17.61
C ASP A 455 -10.58 -25.16 -17.66
N TYR A 456 -10.19 -24.14 -16.88
CA TYR A 456 -10.80 -22.81 -16.85
C TYR A 456 -9.96 -21.77 -17.62
N GLY A 457 -9.00 -22.21 -18.45
CA GLY A 457 -8.27 -21.36 -19.38
C GLY A 457 -7.13 -20.53 -18.79
N HIS A 458 -6.76 -20.72 -17.52
CA HIS A 458 -5.59 -20.06 -16.95
C HIS A 458 -4.30 -20.58 -17.62
N LYS A 459 -3.27 -19.73 -17.63
CA LYS A 459 -1.92 -20.05 -18.11
C LYS A 459 -0.89 -19.85 -16.99
N MET A 460 0.26 -20.51 -17.07
CA MET A 460 1.33 -20.43 -16.06
C MET A 460 2.28 -19.27 -16.37
N GLY A 461 2.31 -18.26 -15.50
CA GLY A 461 3.06 -17.02 -15.68
C GLY A 461 4.17 -16.79 -14.66
N ALA A 462 4.20 -17.53 -13.55
CA ALA A 462 5.34 -17.53 -12.64
C ALA A 462 6.48 -18.37 -13.23
N LEU A 463 7.70 -17.83 -13.28
CA LEU A 463 8.86 -18.46 -13.92
C LEU A 463 10.14 -18.23 -13.12
N ILE A 464 11.13 -19.12 -13.26
CA ILE A 464 12.46 -18.95 -12.69
C ILE A 464 13.52 -19.20 -13.75
N LEU A 465 14.46 -18.27 -13.90
CA LEU A 465 15.60 -18.42 -14.80
C LEU A 465 16.76 -19.07 -14.05
N THR A 466 17.29 -20.18 -14.58
CA THR A 466 18.49 -20.87 -14.06
C THR A 466 19.58 -20.90 -15.11
N GLN A 467 20.84 -20.91 -14.70
CA GLN A 467 21.98 -21.13 -15.59
C GLN A 467 22.61 -22.49 -15.32
N ILE A 468 22.91 -23.23 -16.38
CA ILE A 468 23.67 -24.47 -16.32
C ILE A 468 25.12 -24.16 -15.93
N ILE A 469 25.54 -24.66 -14.77
CA ILE A 469 26.88 -24.44 -14.21
C ILE A 469 27.79 -25.68 -14.34
N SER A 470 27.20 -26.86 -14.56
CA SER A 470 27.96 -28.11 -14.70
C SER A 470 27.23 -29.12 -15.57
N VAL A 471 27.97 -29.76 -16.46
CA VAL A 471 27.54 -30.89 -17.29
C VAL A 471 28.71 -31.90 -17.28
N PRO A 472 28.49 -33.17 -16.86
CA PRO A 472 29.51 -34.20 -16.92
C PRO A 472 29.83 -34.59 -18.36
N SER A 473 31.01 -35.18 -18.59
CA SER A 473 31.49 -35.57 -19.91
C SER A 473 30.60 -36.61 -20.62
N ASP A 474 29.88 -37.43 -19.85
CA ASP A 474 28.95 -38.44 -20.37
C ASP A 474 27.58 -37.86 -20.78
N GLN A 475 27.36 -36.55 -20.61
CA GLN A 475 26.10 -35.86 -20.93
C GLN A 475 24.85 -36.46 -20.25
N SER A 476 25.03 -37.22 -19.16
CA SER A 476 23.93 -37.92 -18.47
C SER A 476 22.95 -37.00 -17.74
N ARG A 477 23.39 -35.78 -17.40
CA ARG A 477 22.62 -34.79 -16.64
C ARG A 477 23.17 -33.38 -16.84
N ALA A 478 22.39 -32.36 -16.51
CA ALA A 478 22.89 -30.99 -16.35
C ALA A 478 22.55 -30.46 -14.96
N ILE A 479 23.38 -29.55 -14.43
CA ILE A 479 23.18 -28.92 -13.13
C ILE A 479 22.99 -27.42 -13.32
N GLY A 480 21.82 -26.91 -12.93
CA GLY A 480 21.51 -25.47 -12.89
C GLY A 480 21.75 -24.87 -11.51
N ASN A 481 21.85 -23.53 -11.43
CA ASN A 481 22.09 -22.79 -10.18
C ASN A 481 20.81 -22.27 -9.47
N ALA A 482 19.66 -22.92 -9.69
CA ALA A 482 18.39 -22.57 -9.04
C ALA A 482 17.89 -23.73 -8.17
N GLY A 483 18.39 -23.81 -6.94
CA GLY A 483 17.94 -24.81 -5.96
C GLY A 483 16.60 -24.47 -5.29
N PHE A 484 16.26 -25.19 -4.23
CA PHE A 484 15.02 -24.93 -3.49
C PHE A 484 14.98 -23.54 -2.83
N LYS A 485 16.13 -22.91 -2.60
CA LYS A 485 16.20 -21.52 -2.11
C LYS A 485 15.89 -20.45 -3.17
N ALA A 486 15.75 -20.86 -4.43
CA ALA A 486 15.32 -19.97 -5.51
C ALA A 486 13.95 -20.36 -6.05
N VAL A 487 13.68 -21.66 -6.22
CA VAL A 487 12.42 -22.14 -6.80
C VAL A 487 11.30 -22.26 -5.76
N GLY A 488 11.65 -22.29 -4.47
CA GLY A 488 10.73 -22.66 -3.41
C GLY A 488 10.57 -24.18 -3.29
N TRP A 489 10.12 -24.62 -2.13
CA TRP A 489 9.75 -26.02 -1.88
C TRP A 489 8.46 -26.08 -1.07
N HIS A 490 7.51 -26.87 -1.55
CA HIS A 490 6.29 -27.18 -0.83
C HIS A 490 5.90 -28.63 -1.11
N PRO A 491 5.46 -29.41 -0.09
CA PRO A 491 5.12 -30.84 -0.27
C PRO A 491 4.12 -31.10 -1.39
N PHE A 492 3.20 -30.15 -1.62
CA PHE A 492 2.18 -30.28 -2.66
C PHE A 492 2.59 -29.70 -4.02
N GLY A 493 3.64 -28.86 -4.09
CA GLY A 493 4.07 -28.21 -5.35
C GLY A 493 4.82 -29.15 -6.29
N GLY A 494 5.60 -30.08 -5.74
CA GLY A 494 6.47 -30.94 -6.54
C GLY A 494 7.69 -30.21 -7.12
N LEU A 495 8.39 -30.86 -8.05
CA LEU A 495 9.55 -30.29 -8.73
C LEU A 495 9.12 -29.29 -9.83
N PRO A 496 9.94 -28.26 -10.11
CA PRO A 496 9.70 -27.37 -11.25
C PRO A 496 9.83 -28.13 -12.57
N ALA A 497 9.29 -27.57 -13.66
CA ALA A 497 9.36 -28.14 -15.00
C ALA A 497 10.01 -27.15 -15.98
N PRO A 498 10.81 -27.60 -16.96
CA PRO A 498 11.27 -26.72 -18.04
C PRO A 498 10.09 -26.14 -18.83
N ARG A 499 10.12 -24.84 -19.11
CA ARG A 499 9.07 -24.15 -19.87
C ARG A 499 9.07 -24.58 -21.35
N ASP A 500 10.26 -24.66 -21.94
CA ASP A 500 10.44 -24.70 -23.40
C ASP A 500 10.82 -26.09 -23.95
N ASP A 501 11.60 -26.89 -23.22
CA ASP A 501 12.02 -28.25 -23.63
C ASP A 501 11.20 -29.33 -22.91
N LYS A 502 10.27 -29.95 -23.64
CA LYS A 502 9.38 -31.00 -23.12
C LYS A 502 10.05 -32.35 -22.92
N GLU A 503 11.23 -32.58 -23.51
CA GLU A 503 12.00 -33.80 -23.34
C GLU A 503 12.94 -33.71 -22.14
N LEU A 504 13.20 -32.50 -21.65
CA LEU A 504 13.99 -32.26 -20.45
C LEU A 504 13.10 -32.30 -19.21
N ARG A 505 13.60 -32.87 -18.11
CA ARG A 505 12.91 -32.85 -16.82
C ARG A 505 13.84 -32.53 -15.67
N VAL A 506 13.28 -31.95 -14.61
CA VAL A 506 13.96 -31.79 -13.33
C VAL A 506 13.72 -33.05 -12.49
N ILE A 507 14.80 -33.61 -11.96
CA ILE A 507 14.76 -34.83 -11.14
C ILE A 507 15.20 -34.62 -9.70
N GLY A 508 15.57 -33.40 -9.33
CA GLY A 508 15.86 -33.07 -7.95
C GLY A 508 16.34 -31.64 -7.77
N LEU A 509 16.16 -31.17 -6.53
CA LEU A 509 16.66 -29.90 -6.04
C LEU A 509 17.59 -30.16 -4.86
N SER A 510 18.69 -29.41 -4.80
CA SER A 510 19.45 -29.16 -3.57
C SER A 510 19.30 -27.69 -3.18
N ALA A 511 20.01 -27.23 -2.14
CA ALA A 511 19.91 -25.84 -1.68
C ALA A 511 20.08 -24.81 -2.82
N GLU A 512 21.11 -24.99 -3.65
CA GLU A 512 21.50 -24.05 -4.71
C GLU A 512 21.50 -24.70 -6.12
N HIS A 513 21.07 -25.97 -6.25
CA HIS A 513 21.23 -26.72 -7.48
C HIS A 513 19.92 -27.33 -8.00
N THR A 514 19.68 -27.19 -9.30
CA THR A 514 18.67 -27.95 -10.05
C THR A 514 19.35 -29.10 -10.79
N LYS A 515 18.80 -30.31 -10.76
CA LYS A 515 19.31 -31.44 -11.55
C LYS A 515 18.37 -31.76 -12.71
N PHE A 516 18.90 -31.75 -13.92
CA PHE A 516 18.18 -32.04 -15.16
C PHE A 516 18.64 -33.34 -15.78
N GLU A 517 17.73 -34.01 -16.49
CA GLU A 517 18.01 -35.12 -17.41
C GLU A 517 16.97 -35.15 -18.53
N LYS A 518 17.27 -35.84 -19.65
CA LYS A 518 16.25 -36.14 -20.66
C LYS A 518 15.33 -37.27 -20.17
N ILE A 519 14.06 -37.21 -20.55
CA ILE A 519 13.02 -38.17 -20.14
C ILE A 519 13.36 -39.59 -20.63
N ASP A 520 13.85 -39.71 -21.87
CA ASP A 520 14.27 -40.97 -22.51
C ASP A 520 15.67 -41.43 -22.07
N LYS A 521 16.31 -40.69 -21.15
CA LYS A 521 17.69 -40.91 -20.67
C LYS A 521 18.77 -40.74 -21.74
N SER A 522 18.48 -40.07 -22.84
CA SER A 522 19.51 -39.67 -23.80
C SER A 522 20.44 -38.59 -23.22
N ALA A 523 21.50 -38.27 -23.98
CA ALA A 523 22.36 -37.12 -23.69
C ALA A 523 21.52 -35.83 -23.55
N VAL A 524 21.81 -35.02 -22.53
CA VAL A 524 21.06 -33.77 -22.27
C VAL A 524 21.27 -32.71 -23.35
N ASN A 525 22.39 -32.76 -24.08
CA ASN A 525 22.75 -31.82 -25.13
C ASN A 525 22.72 -30.35 -24.68
N LEU A 526 23.12 -30.11 -23.43
CA LEU A 526 23.25 -28.78 -22.83
C LEU A 526 24.72 -28.47 -22.59
N ALA A 527 25.07 -27.19 -22.62
CA ALA A 527 26.39 -26.67 -22.34
C ALA A 527 26.40 -25.85 -21.04
N ARG A 528 27.59 -25.73 -20.43
CA ARG A 528 27.81 -24.79 -19.33
C ARG A 528 27.59 -23.36 -19.86
N GLY A 529 26.78 -22.59 -19.15
CA GLY A 529 26.42 -21.22 -19.51
C GLY A 529 25.01 -21.09 -20.07
N ASP A 530 24.43 -22.17 -20.60
CA ASP A 530 23.05 -22.21 -21.10
C ASP A 530 22.08 -21.78 -20.00
N LYS A 531 21.03 -21.05 -20.38
CA LYS A 531 19.98 -20.63 -19.46
C LYS A 531 18.67 -21.33 -19.78
N ILE A 532 18.01 -21.81 -18.73
CA ILE A 532 16.75 -22.55 -18.84
C ILE A 532 15.71 -21.83 -17.99
N VAL A 533 14.53 -21.63 -18.56
CA VAL A 533 13.36 -21.12 -17.85
C VAL A 533 12.60 -22.30 -17.28
N LEU A 534 12.30 -22.26 -15.98
CA LEU A 534 11.46 -23.25 -15.32
C LEU A 534 10.15 -22.63 -14.85
N ILE A 535 9.10 -23.43 -14.85
CA ILE A 535 7.84 -23.15 -14.18
C ILE A 535 7.93 -23.76 -12.77
N PRO A 536 7.70 -22.98 -11.70
CA PRO A 536 7.81 -23.47 -10.33
C PRO A 536 6.69 -24.45 -10.00
N GLY A 537 6.94 -25.27 -8.97
CA GLY A 537 5.92 -26.17 -8.41
C GLY A 537 4.81 -25.40 -7.68
N TYR A 538 5.16 -24.36 -6.92
CA TYR A 538 4.22 -23.57 -6.13
C TYR A 538 4.77 -22.17 -5.82
N THR A 539 4.12 -21.14 -6.35
CA THR A 539 4.58 -19.74 -6.33
C THR A 539 4.46 -19.10 -4.95
N ASP A 540 3.52 -19.56 -4.13
CA ASP A 540 3.39 -19.09 -2.74
C ASP A 540 4.68 -19.31 -1.90
N ALA A 541 5.54 -20.22 -2.34
CA ALA A 541 6.84 -20.50 -1.72
C ALA A 541 8.00 -19.66 -2.29
N MET A 542 7.73 -18.64 -3.11
CA MET A 542 8.77 -17.91 -3.86
C MET A 542 8.95 -16.45 -3.45
N GLY A 543 7.88 -15.69 -3.18
CA GLY A 543 7.98 -14.23 -2.98
C GLY A 543 9.02 -13.78 -1.95
N PHE A 544 9.14 -14.51 -0.84
CA PHE A 544 10.12 -14.22 0.23
C PHE A 544 11.57 -14.67 -0.09
N LEU A 545 11.79 -15.42 -1.17
CA LEU A 545 13.10 -15.92 -1.56
C LEU A 545 13.86 -14.96 -2.47
N HIS A 546 13.16 -14.00 -3.07
CA HIS A 546 13.70 -13.07 -4.04
C HIS A 546 13.52 -11.65 -3.56
N LYS A 547 14.51 -10.79 -3.82
CA LYS A 547 14.42 -9.34 -3.54
C LYS A 547 13.78 -8.56 -4.68
N GLU A 548 13.75 -9.15 -5.86
CA GLU A 548 13.28 -8.54 -7.09
C GLU A 548 12.44 -9.53 -7.90
N ILE A 549 11.41 -9.01 -8.55
CA ILE A 549 10.60 -9.71 -9.55
C ILE A 549 10.77 -8.99 -10.89
N TYR A 550 11.08 -9.75 -11.93
CA TYR A 550 11.20 -9.26 -13.29
C TYR A 550 9.89 -9.50 -14.03
N GLY A 551 9.11 -8.44 -14.25
CA GLY A 551 7.93 -8.48 -15.11
C GLY A 551 8.37 -8.47 -16.58
N ILE A 552 7.99 -9.49 -17.34
CA ILE A 552 8.45 -9.71 -18.72
C ILE A 552 7.29 -9.77 -19.71
N ARG A 553 7.54 -9.36 -20.96
CA ARG A 553 6.69 -9.65 -22.12
C ARG A 553 7.53 -10.14 -23.27
N ASN A 554 7.08 -11.18 -23.96
CA ASN A 554 7.84 -11.80 -25.06
C ASN A 554 9.33 -11.98 -24.70
N ASP A 555 9.60 -12.51 -23.49
CA ASP A 555 10.96 -12.73 -22.96
C ASP A 555 11.86 -11.47 -22.86
N HIS A 556 11.27 -10.27 -22.80
CA HIS A 556 11.96 -9.01 -22.52
C HIS A 556 11.44 -8.37 -21.24
N VAL A 557 12.35 -7.79 -20.45
CA VAL A 557 12.03 -7.16 -19.16
C VAL A 557 11.31 -5.84 -19.40
N GLU A 558 10.08 -5.73 -18.91
CA GLU A 558 9.32 -4.48 -18.90
C GLU A 558 9.44 -3.77 -17.55
N HIS A 559 9.40 -4.55 -16.47
CA HIS A 559 9.44 -4.05 -15.11
C HIS A 559 10.45 -4.81 -14.24
N VAL A 560 11.05 -4.09 -13.30
CA VAL A 560 11.78 -4.69 -12.18
C VAL A 560 11.19 -4.13 -10.90
N TRP A 561 10.52 -4.98 -10.15
CA TRP A 561 9.84 -4.62 -8.92
C TRP A 561 10.55 -5.21 -7.71
N LYS A 562 10.44 -4.55 -6.57
CA LYS A 562 11.01 -5.04 -5.32
C LYS A 562 9.97 -5.83 -4.55
N THR A 563 10.40 -6.91 -3.93
CA THR A 563 9.62 -7.58 -2.90
C THR A 563 9.83 -6.88 -1.57
N VAL A 564 8.93 -7.13 -0.62
CA VAL A 564 9.06 -6.74 0.78
C VAL A 564 9.25 -8.01 1.60
N ASP A 565 10.12 -7.94 2.61
CA ASP A 565 10.40 -9.08 3.49
C ASP A 565 9.19 -9.43 4.37
#